data_AF-A0A1V3U1H0-F1
#
_entry.id   AF-A0A1V3U1H0-F1
#
_cell.length_a   1.000
_cell.length_b   1.000
_cell.length_c   1.000
_cell.angle_alpha   90.00
_cell.angle_beta   90.00
_cell.angle_gamma   90.00
#
_symmetry.space_group_name_H-M   'P 1'
#
loop_
_entity.id
_entity.type
_entity.pdbx_description
1 polymer ?
#
loop_
_entity_poly.entity_id
_entity_poly.type
_entity_poly.pdbx_seq_one_letter_code
_entity_poly.pdbx_strand_id
1 'polypeptide(L)'
;MHKLIHRILLFLFVLAQLYFVIAIVKEKSINSWFIIVFILIAVALFFAYRKPERLHIEHEKELHYELFLFFLAGSFTTYFLQHNIGFNTVFSAGLVGFAGSLLPKRKKFRSSKNWAIAIYCGAFVGMSKLEFGYYYLFTATFFTAVFYAFTQHLFHGIGGKLGTLAFMGVMYSYIIFKFFM
;
A
#
# COMPACT_ATOMS: atom_id res chain seq x y z
N MET A 1 9.94 -23.42 -2.89
CA MET A 1 9.67 -22.19 -3.68
C MET A 1 9.02 -21.07 -2.85
N HIS A 2 7.99 -21.32 -2.04
CA HIS A 2 7.28 -20.26 -1.29
C HIS A 2 8.19 -19.39 -0.39
N LYS A 3 9.16 -19.99 0.33
CA LYS A 3 10.14 -19.25 1.15
C LYS A 3 11.08 -18.35 0.33
N LEU A 4 11.37 -18.71 -0.92
CA LEU A 4 12.22 -17.93 -1.81
C LEU A 4 11.48 -16.66 -2.30
N ILE A 5 10.21 -16.81 -2.69
CA ILE A 5 9.34 -15.69 -3.08
C ILE A 5 9.23 -14.66 -1.95
N HIS A 6 9.06 -15.12 -0.71
CA HIS A 6 9.00 -14.24 0.46
C HIS A 6 10.29 -13.43 0.66
N ARG A 7 11.46 -14.08 0.49
CA ARG A 7 12.76 -13.39 0.59
C ARG A 7 12.94 -12.36 -0.53
N ILE A 8 12.55 -12.71 -1.76
CA ILE A 8 12.62 -11.79 -2.90
C ILE A 8 11.72 -10.57 -2.67
N LEU A 9 10.50 -10.77 -2.17
CA LEU A 9 9.57 -9.66 -1.88
C LEU A 9 10.08 -8.75 -0.76
N LEU A 10 10.64 -9.32 0.30
CA LEU A 10 11.28 -8.54 1.36
C LEU A 10 12.50 -7.77 0.83
N PHE A 11 13.28 -8.37 -0.07
CA PHE A 11 14.41 -7.70 -0.69
C PHE A 11 13.98 -6.53 -1.57
N LEU A 12 12.98 -6.75 -2.44
CA LEU A 12 12.33 -5.70 -3.24
C LEU A 12 11.78 -4.58 -2.35
N PHE A 13 11.22 -4.94 -1.18
CA PHE A 13 10.75 -3.99 -0.20
C PHE A 13 11.83 -3.08 0.37
N VAL A 14 12.90 -3.66 0.86
CA VAL A 14 14.01 -2.90 1.40
C VAL A 14 14.62 -2.01 0.33
N LEU A 15 14.78 -2.51 -0.90
CA LEU A 15 15.27 -1.72 -2.02
C LEU A 15 14.37 -0.53 -2.37
N ALA A 16 13.05 -0.73 -2.43
CA ALA A 16 12.10 0.35 -2.71
C ALA A 16 12.16 1.46 -1.65
N GLN A 17 12.25 1.09 -0.37
CA GLN A 17 12.38 2.06 0.72
C GLN A 17 13.72 2.80 0.70
N LEU A 18 14.83 2.10 0.49
CA LEU A 18 16.15 2.72 0.37
C LEU A 18 16.20 3.69 -0.81
N TYR A 19 15.67 3.29 -1.97
CA TYR A 19 15.57 4.16 -3.14
C TYR A 19 14.81 5.45 -2.83
N PHE A 20 13.67 5.34 -2.14
CA PHE A 20 12.85 6.49 -1.78
C PHE A 20 13.57 7.44 -0.81
N VAL A 21 14.24 6.92 0.21
CA VAL A 21 15.04 7.73 1.14
C VAL A 21 16.19 8.44 0.41
N ILE A 22 16.89 7.73 -0.48
CA ILE A 22 17.97 8.33 -1.29
C ILE A 22 17.42 9.42 -2.21
N ALA A 23 16.27 9.19 -2.84
CA ALA A 23 15.61 10.17 -3.70
C ALA A 23 15.25 11.45 -2.92
N ILE A 24 14.66 11.32 -1.73
CA ILE A 24 14.34 12.45 -0.85
C ILE A 24 15.58 13.26 -0.48
N VAL A 25 16.67 12.59 -0.09
CA VAL A 25 17.93 13.24 0.29
C VAL A 25 18.57 13.95 -0.91
N LYS A 26 18.41 13.43 -2.13
CA LYS A 26 18.97 14.02 -3.34
C LYS A 26 18.15 15.22 -3.85
N GLU A 27 16.83 15.16 -3.73
CA GLU A 27 15.93 16.17 -4.30
C GLU A 27 15.77 17.41 -3.41
N LYS A 28 15.89 17.26 -2.09
CA LYS A 28 15.88 18.39 -1.16
C LYS A 28 17.26 18.60 -0.56
N SER A 29 17.67 19.87 -0.45
CA SER A 29 18.77 20.27 0.43
C SER A 29 18.32 20.14 1.90
N ILE A 30 18.28 18.89 2.38
CA ILE A 30 17.84 18.58 3.74
C ILE A 30 18.97 18.93 4.71
N ASN A 31 18.64 19.73 5.72
CA ASN A 31 19.56 20.03 6.81
C ASN A 31 20.05 18.75 7.49
N SER A 32 21.36 18.66 7.73
CA SER A 32 22.00 17.48 8.32
C SER A 32 21.38 17.05 9.66
N TRP A 33 20.85 17.99 10.44
CA TRP A 33 20.13 17.68 11.70
C TRP A 33 18.89 16.81 11.49
N PHE A 34 18.12 17.05 10.43
CA PHE A 34 16.88 16.30 10.17
C PHE A 34 17.17 14.82 9.84
N ILE A 35 18.30 14.56 9.17
CA ILE A 35 18.77 13.21 8.87
C ILE A 35 19.11 12.46 10.16
N ILE A 36 19.79 13.12 11.11
CA ILE A 36 20.15 12.52 12.40
C ILE A 36 18.89 12.15 13.20
N VAL A 37 17.91 13.06 13.27
CA VAL A 37 16.63 12.79 13.95
C VAL A 37 15.88 11.63 13.31
N PHE A 38 15.85 11.55 11.98
CA PHE A 38 15.20 10.45 11.26
C PHE A 38 15.86 9.10 11.55
N ILE A 39 17.20 9.05 11.56
CA ILE A 39 17.97 7.84 11.92
C ILE A 39 17.68 7.43 13.36
N LEU A 40 17.65 8.38 14.31
CA LEU A 40 17.33 8.09 15.71
C LEU A 40 15.91 7.51 15.87
N ILE A 41 14.91 8.08 15.19
CA ILE A 41 13.54 7.54 15.19
C ILE A 41 13.52 6.12 14.60
N ALA A 42 14.21 5.88 13.49
CA ALA A 42 14.27 4.56 12.87
C ALA A 42 14.92 3.51 13.80
N VAL A 43 16.01 3.86 14.49
CA VAL A 43 16.66 3.00 15.48
C VAL A 43 15.74 2.73 16.68
N ALA A 44 15.09 3.76 17.21
CA ALA A 44 14.14 3.62 18.32
C ALA A 44 12.96 2.69 17.94
N LEU A 45 12.40 2.86 16.73
CA LEU A 45 11.38 1.97 16.20
C LEU A 45 11.89 0.54 16.03
N PHE A 46 13.12 0.36 15.51
CA PHE A 46 13.71 -0.97 15.38
C PHE A 46 13.82 -1.70 16.73
N PHE A 47 14.24 -1.00 17.79
CA PHE A 47 14.28 -1.55 19.15
C PHE A 47 12.89 -1.82 19.72
N ALA A 48 11.93 -0.92 19.50
CA ALA A 48 10.54 -1.10 19.96
C ALA A 48 9.87 -2.33 19.31
N TYR A 49 10.07 -2.53 18.01
CA TYR A 49 9.51 -3.64 17.24
C TYR A 49 10.24 -4.99 17.43
N ARG A 50 11.30 -5.06 18.25
CA ARG A 50 11.92 -6.35 18.60
C ARG A 50 11.03 -7.22 19.48
N LYS A 51 10.01 -6.66 20.15
CA LYS A 51 9.06 -7.45 20.94
C LYS A 51 7.98 -8.05 20.02
N PRO A 52 7.86 -9.38 19.92
CA PRO A 52 6.91 -10.02 19.03
C PRO A 52 5.50 -9.95 19.63
N GLU A 53 4.75 -8.90 19.31
CA GLU A 53 3.33 -8.85 19.65
C GLU A 53 2.54 -9.66 18.61
N ARG A 54 2.23 -10.90 18.96
CA ARG A 54 1.54 -11.84 18.08
C ARG A 54 0.03 -11.60 18.11
N LEU A 55 -0.48 -10.69 17.27
CA LEU A 55 -1.90 -10.70 16.94
C LEU A 55 -2.21 -11.92 16.04
N HIS A 56 -2.83 -12.94 16.60
CA HIS A 56 -3.43 -14.04 15.85
C HIS A 56 -4.64 -13.53 15.07
N ILE A 57 -4.47 -13.34 13.76
CA ILE A 57 -5.59 -13.17 12.83
C ILE A 57 -5.59 -14.37 11.89
N GLU A 58 -6.72 -15.06 11.92
CA GLU A 58 -7.05 -16.29 11.22
C GLU A 58 -6.77 -16.17 9.71
N HIS A 59 -5.99 -17.12 9.20
CA HIS A 59 -5.61 -17.20 7.80
C HIS A 59 -6.75 -17.75 6.97
N GLU A 60 -7.26 -16.94 6.03
CA GLU A 60 -7.71 -17.49 4.76
C GLU A 60 -6.81 -16.92 3.66
N LYS A 61 -5.90 -17.78 3.22
CA LYS A 61 -5.27 -17.66 1.91
C LYS A 61 -6.39 -17.80 0.91
N GLU A 62 -6.72 -16.73 0.21
CA GLU A 62 -7.13 -16.79 -1.19
C GLU A 62 -7.39 -15.36 -1.64
N LEU A 63 -6.49 -14.86 -2.50
CA LEU A 63 -6.78 -13.73 -3.35
C LEU A 63 -7.92 -14.16 -4.28
N HIS A 64 -9.16 -13.88 -3.86
CA HIS A 64 -10.31 -14.02 -4.73
C HIS A 64 -10.35 -12.85 -5.70
N TYR A 65 -10.84 -13.09 -6.91
CA TYR A 65 -11.13 -12.04 -7.90
C TYR A 65 -11.95 -10.88 -7.30
N GLU A 66 -12.81 -11.19 -6.32
CA GLU A 66 -13.59 -10.24 -5.54
C GLU A 66 -12.72 -9.23 -4.78
N LEU A 67 -11.59 -9.65 -4.18
CA LEU A 67 -10.70 -8.74 -3.46
C LEU A 67 -10.13 -7.69 -4.41
N PHE A 68 -9.71 -8.12 -5.60
CA PHE A 68 -9.14 -7.22 -6.59
C PHE A 68 -10.15 -6.15 -7.04
N LEU A 69 -11.43 -6.51 -7.16
CA LEU A 69 -12.49 -5.54 -7.43
C LEU A 69 -12.63 -4.50 -6.32
N PHE A 70 -12.47 -4.88 -5.05
CA PHE A 70 -12.47 -3.94 -3.93
C PHE A 70 -11.25 -3.00 -3.94
N PHE A 71 -10.08 -3.51 -4.31
CA PHE A 71 -8.89 -2.68 -4.52
C PHE A 71 -9.13 -1.63 -5.62
N LEU A 72 -9.67 -2.04 -6.77
CA LEU A 72 -10.03 -1.14 -7.87
C LEU A 72 -11.09 -0.12 -7.44
N ALA A 73 -12.14 -0.55 -6.76
CA ALA A 73 -13.17 0.35 -6.26
C ALA A 73 -12.56 1.43 -5.35
N GLY A 74 -11.70 1.04 -4.41
CA GLY A 74 -11.02 2.00 -3.53
C GLY A 74 -10.14 2.99 -4.28
N SER A 75 -9.33 2.52 -5.24
CA SER A 75 -8.37 3.36 -5.97
C SER A 75 -9.08 4.34 -6.91
N PHE A 76 -10.02 3.86 -7.71
CA PHE A 76 -10.78 4.71 -8.64
C PHE A 76 -11.69 5.70 -7.91
N THR A 77 -12.36 5.28 -6.83
CA THR A 77 -13.23 6.20 -6.07
C THR A 77 -12.42 7.30 -5.42
N THR A 78 -11.27 6.97 -4.81
CA THR A 78 -10.40 7.97 -4.17
C THR A 78 -9.86 8.97 -5.19
N TYR A 79 -9.42 8.47 -6.34
CA TYR A 79 -8.96 9.33 -7.41
C TYR A 79 -10.08 10.22 -7.95
N PHE A 80 -11.29 9.67 -8.16
CA PHE A 80 -12.46 10.42 -8.62
C PHE A 80 -12.81 11.56 -7.66
N LEU A 81 -12.83 11.30 -6.34
CA LEU A 81 -13.08 12.32 -5.31
C LEU A 81 -12.01 13.41 -5.33
N GLN A 82 -10.74 13.03 -5.50
CA GLN A 82 -9.63 13.99 -5.55
C GLN A 82 -9.69 14.86 -6.80
N HIS A 83 -9.90 14.27 -7.98
CA HIS A 83 -9.76 14.98 -9.25
C HIS A 83 -11.03 15.71 -9.68
N ASN A 84 -12.20 15.08 -9.57
CA ASN A 84 -13.46 15.65 -10.07
C ASN A 84 -14.17 16.51 -9.03
N ILE A 85 -14.10 16.15 -7.75
CA ILE A 85 -14.76 16.90 -6.66
C ILE A 85 -13.79 17.92 -6.05
N GLY A 86 -12.48 17.75 -6.24
CA GLY A 86 -11.46 18.67 -5.74
C GLY A 86 -11.17 18.53 -4.23
N PHE A 87 -11.51 17.39 -3.63
CA PHE A 87 -11.21 17.14 -2.22
C PHE A 87 -9.72 16.88 -1.98
N ASN A 88 -9.25 17.26 -0.79
CA ASN A 88 -7.89 16.98 -0.34
C ASN A 88 -7.61 15.47 -0.36
N THR A 89 -6.44 15.08 -0.85
CA THR A 89 -5.99 13.69 -1.03
C THR A 89 -6.25 12.80 0.19
N VAL A 90 -5.85 13.28 1.38
CA VAL A 90 -5.98 12.55 2.64
C VAL A 90 -7.46 12.41 3.06
N PHE A 91 -8.26 13.44 2.83
CA PHE A 91 -9.69 13.43 3.16
C PHE A 91 -10.45 12.47 2.27
N SER A 92 -10.17 12.46 0.95
CA SER A 92 -10.76 11.52 -0.01
C SER A 92 -10.49 10.07 0.39
N ALA A 93 -9.24 9.72 0.69
CA ALA A 93 -8.91 8.36 1.11
C ALA A 93 -9.56 7.96 2.44
N GLY A 94 -9.62 8.91 3.40
CA GLY A 94 -10.32 8.71 4.67
C GLY A 94 -11.82 8.45 4.48
N LEU A 95 -12.49 9.22 3.62
CA LEU A 95 -13.89 9.03 3.29
C LEU A 95 -14.15 7.68 2.61
N VAL A 96 -13.32 7.29 1.64
CA VAL A 96 -13.45 6.01 0.95
C VAL A 96 -13.23 4.84 1.89
N GLY A 97 -12.23 4.93 2.78
CA GLY A 97 -12.02 3.94 3.84
C GLY A 97 -13.18 3.85 4.82
N PHE A 98 -13.72 4.99 5.23
CA PHE A 98 -14.87 5.05 6.13
C PHE A 98 -16.14 4.46 5.49
N ALA A 99 -16.47 4.87 4.27
CA ALA A 99 -17.58 4.30 3.50
C ALA A 99 -17.38 2.79 3.26
N GLY A 100 -16.15 2.38 2.97
CA GLY A 100 -15.74 0.99 2.87
C GLY A 100 -15.86 0.19 4.17
N SER A 101 -15.98 0.82 5.34
CA SER A 101 -16.22 0.15 6.62
C SER A 101 -17.72 -0.02 6.93
N LEU A 102 -18.55 0.92 6.45
CA LEU A 102 -19.99 0.95 6.72
C LEU A 102 -20.80 -0.05 5.89
N LEU A 103 -20.24 -0.51 4.77
CA LEU A 103 -20.88 -1.49 3.90
C LEU A 103 -21.16 -2.79 4.71
N PRO A 104 -22.39 -3.31 4.71
CA PRO A 104 -22.78 -4.41 5.57
C PRO A 104 -22.06 -5.71 5.19
N LYS A 105 -21.68 -6.52 6.19
CA LYS A 105 -21.12 -7.88 6.00
C LYS A 105 -22.15 -8.77 5.30
N ARG A 106 -22.15 -8.76 3.97
CA ARG A 106 -23.02 -9.61 3.16
C ARG A 106 -22.44 -11.02 3.15
N LYS A 107 -23.15 -11.99 3.77
CA LYS A 107 -22.84 -13.44 3.75
C LYS A 107 -22.65 -14.05 2.35
N LYS A 108 -22.95 -13.32 1.28
CA LYS A 108 -22.83 -13.76 -0.12
C LYS A 108 -21.39 -13.75 -0.65
N PHE A 109 -20.50 -12.94 -0.08
CA PHE A 109 -19.10 -12.86 -0.49
C PHE A 109 -18.23 -13.64 0.50
N ARG A 110 -17.50 -14.65 0.02
CA ARG A 110 -16.56 -15.44 0.84
C ARG A 110 -15.43 -14.55 1.39
N SER A 111 -15.12 -13.46 0.67
CA SER A 111 -14.18 -12.39 1.07
C SER A 111 -14.71 -11.37 2.10
N SER A 112 -15.86 -11.61 2.75
CA SER A 112 -16.53 -10.64 3.64
C SER A 112 -15.72 -10.21 4.87
N LYS A 113 -14.57 -10.83 5.19
CA LYS A 113 -13.71 -10.42 6.31
C LYS A 113 -12.70 -9.32 5.93
N ASN A 114 -12.27 -9.24 4.66
CA ASN A 114 -11.10 -8.45 4.25
C ASN A 114 -11.37 -7.33 3.22
N TRP A 115 -12.60 -7.20 2.73
CA TRP A 115 -12.99 -6.20 1.73
C TRP A 115 -12.74 -4.74 2.18
N ALA A 116 -13.03 -4.38 3.44
CA ALA A 116 -12.71 -3.04 3.96
C ALA A 116 -11.20 -2.74 3.91
N ILE A 117 -10.37 -3.75 4.19
CA ILE A 117 -8.90 -3.66 4.10
C ILE A 117 -8.47 -3.45 2.65
N ALA A 118 -9.09 -4.17 1.71
CA ALA A 118 -8.82 -4.04 0.28
C ALA A 118 -9.23 -2.67 -0.27
N ILE A 119 -10.42 -2.17 0.09
CA ILE A 119 -10.89 -0.83 -0.28
C ILE A 119 -9.93 0.24 0.24
N TYR A 120 -9.57 0.16 1.52
CA TYR A 120 -8.68 1.16 2.13
C TYR A 120 -7.25 1.07 1.55
N CYS A 121 -6.76 -0.13 1.23
CA CYS A 121 -5.48 -0.30 0.56
C CYS A 121 -5.50 0.26 -0.87
N GLY A 122 -6.58 0.02 -1.62
CA GLY A 122 -6.82 0.63 -2.92
C GLY A 122 -6.90 2.16 -2.85
N ALA A 123 -7.52 2.71 -1.81
CA ALA A 123 -7.58 4.16 -1.60
C ALA A 123 -6.19 4.80 -1.50
N PHE A 124 -5.21 4.13 -0.88
CA PHE A 124 -3.82 4.60 -0.90
C PHE A 124 -3.21 4.66 -2.29
N VAL A 125 -3.52 3.68 -3.16
CA VAL A 125 -3.08 3.71 -4.56
C VAL A 125 -3.70 4.90 -5.29
N GLY A 126 -5.00 5.15 -5.06
CA GLY A 126 -5.77 6.25 -5.65
C GLY A 126 -5.35 7.66 -5.21
N MET A 127 -4.55 7.80 -4.16
CA MET A 127 -3.95 9.09 -3.78
C MET A 127 -2.81 9.54 -4.70
N SER A 128 -2.37 8.67 -5.59
CA SER A 128 -1.30 8.96 -6.56
C SER A 128 -1.81 9.85 -7.69
N LYS A 129 -0.95 10.74 -8.19
CA LYS A 129 -1.24 11.49 -9.41
C LYS A 129 -1.15 10.54 -10.62
N LEU A 130 -2.10 10.66 -11.56
CA LEU A 130 -2.08 9.88 -12.81
C LEU A 130 -1.24 10.59 -13.87
N GLU A 131 0.07 10.43 -13.77
CA GLU A 131 0.99 10.98 -14.78
C GLU A 131 0.80 10.33 -16.16
N PHE A 132 0.38 9.06 -16.22
CA PHE A 132 0.20 8.29 -17.47
C PHE A 132 -1.26 7.84 -17.71
N GLY A 133 -2.24 8.55 -17.14
CA GLY A 133 -3.68 8.26 -17.31
C GLY A 133 -4.16 6.97 -16.63
N TYR A 134 -5.44 6.61 -16.80
CA TYR A 134 -6.13 5.55 -16.04
C TYR A 134 -5.47 4.16 -16.09
N TYR A 135 -4.71 3.86 -17.16
CA TYR A 135 -3.95 2.63 -17.27
C TYR A 135 -2.92 2.47 -16.16
N TYR A 136 -2.24 3.56 -15.78
CA TYR A 136 -1.27 3.56 -14.70
C TYR A 136 -1.91 3.25 -13.34
N LEU A 137 -3.11 3.79 -13.07
CA LEU A 137 -3.83 3.50 -11.84
C LEU A 137 -4.26 2.04 -11.78
N PHE A 138 -4.70 1.48 -12.91
CA PHE A 138 -5.05 0.06 -13.00
C PHE A 138 -3.83 -0.84 -12.74
N THR A 139 -2.69 -0.58 -13.39
CA THR A 139 -1.47 -1.37 -13.17
C THR A 139 -0.94 -1.22 -11.75
N ALA A 140 -0.96 -0.02 -11.18
CA ALA A 140 -0.55 0.20 -9.80
C ALA A 140 -1.43 -0.59 -8.82
N THR A 141 -2.74 -0.58 -9.04
CA THR A 141 -3.69 -1.35 -8.24
C THR A 141 -3.43 -2.85 -8.38
N PHE A 142 -3.14 -3.32 -9.60
CA PHE A 142 -2.79 -4.71 -9.87
C PHE A 142 -1.53 -5.15 -9.12
N PHE A 143 -0.42 -4.40 -9.24
CA PHE A 143 0.81 -4.71 -8.52
C PHE A 143 0.60 -4.67 -7.00
N THR A 144 -0.13 -3.70 -6.48
CA THR A 144 -0.46 -3.64 -5.05
C THR A 144 -1.25 -4.88 -4.59
N ALA A 145 -2.24 -5.33 -5.35
CA ALA A 145 -3.02 -6.53 -5.02
C ALA A 145 -2.15 -7.80 -5.04
N VAL A 146 -1.24 -7.91 -6.02
CA VAL A 146 -0.25 -8.99 -6.12
C VAL A 146 0.67 -8.98 -4.89
N PHE A 147 1.25 -7.83 -4.55
CA PHE A 147 2.09 -7.71 -3.36
C PHE A 147 1.32 -8.04 -2.08
N TYR A 148 0.07 -7.58 -1.97
CA TYR A 148 -0.79 -7.89 -0.84
C TYR A 148 -0.98 -9.39 -0.67
N ALA A 149 -1.29 -10.12 -1.75
CA ALA A 149 -1.49 -11.58 -1.72
C ALA A 149 -0.27 -12.34 -1.19
N PHE A 150 0.94 -11.96 -1.61
CA PHE A 150 2.15 -12.65 -1.18
C PHE A 150 2.68 -12.21 0.19
N THR A 151 2.35 -11.00 0.63
CA THR A 151 2.86 -10.42 1.89
C THR A 151 1.89 -10.54 3.06
N GLN A 152 0.71 -11.17 2.87
CA GLN A 152 -0.22 -11.47 3.95
C GLN A 152 0.51 -12.09 5.14
N HIS A 153 1.43 -13.03 4.89
CA HIS A 153 2.17 -13.76 5.91
C HIS A 153 3.31 -13.01 6.60
N LEU A 154 3.89 -12.00 5.94
CA LEU A 154 5.15 -11.36 6.37
C LEU A 154 4.97 -10.26 7.40
N PHE A 155 3.91 -9.47 7.26
CA PHE A 155 3.69 -8.26 8.06
C PHE A 155 2.46 -8.40 8.96
N HIS A 156 2.39 -9.47 9.74
CA HIS A 156 1.31 -9.65 10.72
C HIS A 156 1.55 -8.75 11.94
N GLY A 157 0.52 -8.02 12.37
CA GLY A 157 0.59 -7.14 13.54
C GLY A 157 1.41 -5.86 13.35
N ILE A 158 1.96 -5.61 12.16
CA ILE A 158 2.78 -4.44 11.87
C ILE A 158 1.89 -3.34 11.27
N GLY A 159 1.77 -2.22 11.98
CA GLY A 159 1.10 -1.01 11.49
C GLY A 159 1.78 -0.46 10.22
N GLY A 160 1.01 0.14 9.33
CA GLY A 160 1.53 0.76 8.09
C GLY A 160 1.70 -0.18 6.89
N LYS A 161 1.41 -1.49 7.01
CA LYS A 161 1.51 -2.47 5.91
C LYS A 161 0.76 -2.08 4.63
N LEU A 162 -0.47 -1.58 4.74
CA LEU A 162 -1.31 -1.30 3.57
C LEU A 162 -0.73 -0.15 2.73
N GLY A 163 -0.24 0.89 3.40
CA GLY A 163 0.38 2.04 2.74
C GLY A 163 1.68 1.65 2.04
N THR A 164 2.50 0.78 2.65
CA THR A 164 3.75 0.34 2.02
C THR A 164 3.50 -0.52 0.78
N LEU A 165 2.49 -1.40 0.80
CA LEU A 165 2.10 -2.19 -0.38
C LEU A 165 1.55 -1.32 -1.51
N ALA A 166 0.75 -0.31 -1.17
CA ALA A 166 0.29 0.68 -2.13
C ALA A 166 1.47 1.45 -2.75
N PHE A 167 2.38 1.94 -1.92
CA PHE A 167 3.59 2.64 -2.36
C PHE A 167 4.43 1.79 -3.33
N MET A 168 4.65 0.51 -3.01
CA MET A 168 5.36 -0.40 -3.91
C MET A 168 4.67 -0.55 -5.26
N GLY A 169 3.36 -0.83 -5.27
CA GLY A 169 2.64 -1.05 -6.52
C GLY A 169 2.69 0.17 -7.44
N VAL A 170 2.56 1.37 -6.84
CA VAL A 170 2.69 2.65 -7.53
C VAL A 170 4.13 2.84 -8.05
N MET A 171 5.15 2.64 -7.21
CA MET A 171 6.56 2.81 -7.58
C MET A 171 6.98 1.88 -8.73
N TYR A 172 6.64 0.59 -8.64
CA TYR A 172 6.97 -0.36 -9.71
C TYR A 172 6.21 -0.07 -11.00
N SER A 173 4.93 0.30 -10.90
CA SER A 173 4.18 0.74 -12.08
C SER A 173 4.80 1.99 -12.69
N TYR A 174 5.26 2.93 -11.86
CA TYR A 174 5.88 4.16 -12.33
C TYR A 174 7.16 3.87 -13.12
N ILE A 175 8.03 3.01 -12.58
CA ILE A 175 9.27 2.60 -13.25
C ILE A 175 8.96 1.91 -14.59
N ILE A 176 7.94 1.04 -14.64
CA ILE A 176 7.54 0.35 -15.87
C ILE A 176 7.05 1.36 -16.91
N PHE A 177 6.11 2.23 -16.56
CA PHE A 177 5.55 3.20 -17.50
C PHE A 177 6.61 4.19 -17.98
N LYS A 178 7.45 4.71 -17.08
CA LYS A 178 8.54 5.62 -17.43
C LYS A 178 9.60 4.99 -18.36
N PHE A 179 9.76 3.67 -18.32
CA PHE A 179 10.68 2.98 -19.22
C PHE A 179 10.09 2.78 -20.62
N PHE A 180 8.77 2.62 -20.72
CA PHE A 180 8.07 2.35 -21.98
C PHE A 180 7.50 3.59 -22.69
N MET A 181 7.28 4.69 -21.97
CA MET A 181 6.57 5.89 -22.45
C MET A 181 7.38 7.14 -22.14
#